data_AF-A0A842V9I9-F1
#
_entry.id   AF-A0A842V9I9-F1
#
_cell.length_a   1.000
_cell.length_b   1.000
_cell.length_c   1.000
_cell.angle_alpha   90.00
_cell.angle_beta   90.00
_cell.angle_gamma   90.00
#
_symmetry.space_group_name_H-M   'P 1'
#
loop_
_entity.id
_entity.type
_entity.pdbx_description
1 polymer ?
#
loop_
_entity_poly.entity_id
_entity_poly.type
_entity_poly.pdbx_seq_one_letter_code
_entity_poly.pdbx_strand_id
1 'polypeptide(L)'
;MGEMENTVITYETIYEFLRSEKNKDELQRLNPAFFEDIAHYLAQKEKMLRDSKDKNDVFSQKETRRIEKQLENVRAILSDIYTRREKKIIDMAVNMVRTQSAVVDTSHIHKREKPFFDALLSVLEQYRSSTLKDLLTAKERTSEPKEKVKTPQGTKVEFLEDVDTFIDTDLNEFGPFSPGDAAVIPTEIAQILAGEGKAKIL
;
A
#
# COMPACT_ATOMS: atom_id res chain seq x y z
N MET A 1 -1.98 -30.88 -13.28
CA MET A 1 -1.74 -29.84 -14.30
C MET A 1 -3.02 -29.72 -15.10
N GLY A 2 -3.75 -28.62 -14.93
CA GLY A 2 -4.95 -28.31 -15.70
C GLY A 2 -4.84 -26.86 -16.11
N GLU A 3 -4.63 -26.63 -17.40
CA GLU A 3 -4.61 -25.32 -18.02
C GLU A 3 -6.01 -24.71 -17.90
N MET A 4 -6.15 -23.64 -17.12
CA MET A 4 -7.37 -22.82 -17.12
C MET A 4 -7.35 -21.89 -18.34
N GLU A 5 -7.47 -22.49 -19.52
CA GLU A 5 -7.81 -21.77 -20.75
C GLU A 5 -9.27 -21.29 -20.65
N ASN A 6 -9.47 -19.97 -20.77
CA ASN A 6 -10.75 -19.28 -20.97
C ASN A 6 -11.96 -19.90 -20.26
N THR A 7 -11.93 -19.95 -18.93
CA THR A 7 -13.08 -20.40 -18.14
C THR A 7 -14.10 -19.26 -18.04
N VAL A 8 -15.28 -19.44 -18.64
CA VAL A 8 -16.42 -18.53 -18.45
C VAL A 8 -16.70 -18.39 -16.96
N ILE A 9 -16.69 -17.16 -16.43
CA ILE A 9 -16.96 -16.92 -15.02
C ILE A 9 -18.44 -17.18 -14.73
N THR A 10 -18.71 -18.18 -13.89
CA THR A 10 -20.04 -18.48 -13.34
C THR A 10 -19.99 -18.47 -11.81
N TYR A 11 -21.15 -18.58 -11.17
CA TYR A 11 -21.21 -18.73 -9.71
C TYR A 11 -20.39 -19.94 -9.22
N GLU A 12 -20.51 -21.06 -9.93
CA GLU A 12 -19.82 -22.31 -9.64
C GLU A 12 -18.31 -22.15 -9.79
N THR A 13 -17.83 -21.45 -10.83
CA THR A 13 -16.39 -21.24 -11.00
C THR A 13 -15.81 -20.38 -9.88
N ILE A 14 -16.52 -19.33 -9.45
CA ILE A 14 -16.10 -18.49 -8.31
C ILE A 14 -16.03 -19.32 -7.02
N TYR A 15 -16.98 -20.25 -6.83
CA TYR A 15 -16.95 -21.16 -5.69
C TYR A 15 -15.76 -22.14 -5.76
N GLU A 16 -15.45 -22.70 -6.93
CA GLU A 16 -14.29 -23.59 -7.12
C GLU A 16 -12.96 -22.85 -6.92
N PHE A 17 -12.88 -21.56 -7.28
CA PHE A 17 -11.73 -20.71 -6.94
C PHE A 17 -11.57 -20.56 -5.44
N LEU A 18 -12.65 -20.28 -4.71
CA LEU A 18 -12.61 -20.19 -3.24
C LEU A 18 -12.19 -21.52 -2.62
N ARG A 19 -12.74 -22.64 -3.11
CA ARG A 19 -12.40 -23.98 -2.63
C ARG A 19 -10.92 -24.29 -2.85
N SER A 20 -10.40 -23.98 -4.04
CA SER A 20 -9.00 -24.18 -4.38
C SER A 20 -8.08 -23.31 -3.53
N GLU A 21 -8.47 -22.06 -3.28
CA GLU A 21 -7.73 -21.14 -2.40
C GLU A 21 -7.74 -21.60 -0.94
N LYS A 22 -8.83 -22.22 -0.48
CA LYS A 22 -8.97 -22.78 0.87
C LYS A 22 -8.14 -24.04 1.10
N ASN A 23 -8.07 -24.93 0.11
CA ASN A 23 -7.53 -26.28 0.30
C ASN A 23 -6.04 -26.40 0.00
N LYS A 24 -5.45 -25.45 -0.73
CA LYS A 24 -4.01 -25.41 -1.01
C LYS A 24 -3.35 -24.41 -0.09
N ASP A 25 -2.21 -24.77 0.49
CA ASP A 25 -1.40 -23.83 1.26
C ASP A 25 -0.71 -22.82 0.36
N GLU A 26 -0.31 -23.24 -0.84
CA GLU A 26 0.31 -22.39 -1.85
C GLU A 26 -0.71 -21.45 -2.52
N LEU A 27 -0.22 -20.30 -2.99
CA LEU A 27 -1.01 -19.35 -3.76
C LEU A 27 -1.39 -19.98 -5.11
N GLN A 28 -2.69 -20.06 -5.41
CA GLN A 28 -3.10 -20.58 -6.71
C GLN A 28 -2.80 -19.57 -7.83
N ARG A 29 -2.42 -20.09 -9.00
CA ARG A 29 -2.28 -19.28 -10.21
C ARG A 29 -3.65 -18.84 -10.72
N LEU A 30 -3.80 -17.55 -10.96
CA LEU A 30 -4.98 -16.98 -11.61
C LEU A 30 -4.71 -16.69 -13.09
N ASN A 31 -5.76 -16.75 -13.90
CA ASN A 31 -5.72 -16.27 -15.28
C ASN A 31 -5.47 -14.74 -15.27
N PRO A 32 -4.63 -14.19 -16.17
CA PRO A 32 -4.42 -12.75 -16.31
C PRO A 32 -5.71 -11.91 -16.43
N ALA A 33 -6.76 -12.46 -17.05
CA ALA A 33 -8.06 -11.81 -17.22
C ALA A 33 -9.01 -11.98 -16.02
N PHE A 34 -8.64 -12.75 -15.00
CA PHE A 34 -9.52 -13.15 -13.89
C PHE A 34 -10.30 -11.99 -13.25
N PHE A 35 -9.60 -10.89 -12.93
CA PHE A 35 -10.23 -9.71 -12.31
C PHE A 35 -11.18 -8.98 -13.27
N GLU A 36 -10.85 -8.96 -14.56
CA GLU A 36 -11.67 -8.34 -15.60
C GLU A 36 -12.92 -9.17 -15.86
N ASP A 37 -12.78 -10.49 -15.93
CA ASP A 37 -13.89 -11.42 -16.13
C ASP A 37 -14.87 -11.40 -14.95
N ILE A 38 -14.38 -11.33 -13.70
CA ILE A 38 -15.22 -11.17 -12.51
C ILE A 38 -15.95 -9.84 -12.53
N ALA A 39 -15.26 -8.75 -12.84
CA ALA A 39 -15.89 -7.43 -12.92
C ALA A 39 -17.01 -7.40 -13.97
N HIS A 40 -16.76 -8.00 -15.13
CA HIS A 40 -17.75 -8.15 -16.19
C HIS A 40 -18.94 -9.01 -15.76
N TYR A 41 -18.69 -10.16 -15.12
CA TYR A 41 -19.76 -11.02 -14.58
C TYR A 41 -20.65 -10.29 -13.57
N LEU A 42 -20.05 -9.56 -12.62
CA LEU A 42 -20.79 -8.76 -11.64
C LEU A 42 -21.62 -7.66 -12.31
N ALA A 43 -21.03 -6.92 -13.27
CA ALA A 43 -21.73 -5.87 -14.00
C ALA A 43 -22.94 -6.42 -14.79
N GLN A 44 -22.79 -7.59 -15.42
CA GLN A 44 -23.88 -8.26 -16.11
C GLN A 44 -25.01 -8.67 -15.15
N LYS A 45 -24.68 -9.26 -13.99
CA LYS A 45 -25.68 -9.64 -12.97
C LYS A 45 -26.39 -8.43 -12.38
N GLU A 46 -25.67 -7.33 -12.15
CA GLU A 46 -26.27 -6.08 -11.70
C GLU A 46 -27.19 -5.45 -12.75
N LYS A 47 -26.84 -5.54 -14.03
CA LYS A 47 -27.73 -5.10 -15.11
C LYS A 47 -29.02 -5.92 -15.14
N MET A 48 -28.91 -7.25 -15.10
CA MET A 48 -30.09 -8.13 -15.02
C MET A 48 -30.97 -7.81 -13.81
N LEU A 49 -30.35 -7.49 -12.67
CA LEU A 49 -31.09 -7.11 -11.47
C LEU A 49 -31.88 -5.81 -11.67
N ARG A 50 -31.30 -4.80 -12.33
CA ARG A 50 -32.00 -3.54 -12.64
C ARG A 50 -33.17 -3.78 -13.59
N ASP A 51 -32.92 -4.50 -14.69
CA ASP A 51 -33.94 -4.78 -15.70
C ASP A 51 -35.12 -5.59 -15.12
N SER A 52 -34.87 -6.47 -14.13
CA SER A 52 -35.91 -7.23 -13.42
C SER A 52 -36.70 -6.39 -12.41
N LYS A 53 -36.09 -5.36 -11.81
CA LYS A 53 -36.78 -4.42 -10.90
C LYS A 53 -37.77 -3.52 -11.63
N ASP A 54 -37.46 -3.15 -12.88
CA ASP A 54 -38.32 -2.28 -13.68
C ASP A 54 -39.61 -2.98 -14.14
N LYS A 55 -39.59 -4.31 -14.26
CA LYS A 55 -40.75 -5.13 -14.61
C LYS A 55 -41.54 -5.45 -13.34
N ASN A 56 -42.46 -4.59 -12.91
CA ASN A 56 -43.26 -4.72 -11.68
C ASN A 56 -44.32 -5.87 -11.68
N ASP A 57 -43.95 -7.12 -11.99
CA ASP A 57 -44.83 -8.30 -11.94
C ASP A 57 -44.50 -9.21 -10.72
N VAL A 58 -45.48 -9.94 -10.20
CA VAL A 58 -45.32 -10.81 -9.02
C VAL A 58 -44.27 -11.90 -9.26
N PHE A 59 -44.15 -12.39 -10.50
CA PHE A 59 -43.12 -13.36 -10.88
C PHE A 59 -41.70 -12.75 -10.87
N SER A 60 -41.55 -11.47 -11.24
CA SER A 60 -40.25 -10.80 -11.26
C SER A 60 -39.73 -10.50 -9.86
N GLN A 61 -40.60 -10.34 -8.86
CA GLN A 61 -40.18 -10.11 -7.47
C GLN A 61 -39.41 -11.31 -6.90
N LYS A 62 -39.86 -12.54 -7.19
CA LYS A 62 -39.18 -13.77 -6.73
C LYS A 62 -37.82 -13.93 -7.41
N GLU A 63 -37.75 -13.62 -8.71
CA GLU A 63 -36.51 -13.66 -9.48
C GLU A 63 -35.51 -12.58 -9.02
N THR A 64 -35.98 -11.35 -8.80
CA THR A 64 -35.18 -10.23 -8.29
C THR A 64 -34.51 -10.59 -6.98
N ARG A 65 -35.28 -11.07 -5.98
CA ARG A 65 -34.72 -11.50 -4.69
C ARG A 65 -33.69 -12.62 -4.84
N ARG A 66 -33.89 -13.54 -5.79
CA ARG A 66 -32.93 -14.62 -6.06
C ARG A 66 -31.61 -14.06 -6.62
N ILE A 67 -31.68 -13.13 -7.57
CA ILE A 67 -30.50 -12.48 -8.16
C ILE A 67 -29.75 -11.65 -7.11
N GLU A 68 -30.46 -10.89 -6.27
CA GLU A 68 -29.86 -10.11 -5.17
C GLU A 68 -29.06 -11.01 -4.23
N LYS A 69 -29.67 -12.09 -3.76
CA LYS A 69 -29.01 -13.04 -2.85
C LYS A 69 -27.80 -13.71 -3.50
N GLN A 70 -27.88 -14.05 -4.80
CA GLN A 70 -26.73 -14.57 -5.53
C GLN A 70 -25.59 -13.56 -5.60
N LEU A 71 -25.89 -12.29 -5.86
CA LEU A 71 -24.89 -11.23 -5.95
C LEU A 71 -24.22 -10.96 -4.60
N GLU A 72 -25.00 -10.92 -3.53
CA GLU A 72 -24.52 -10.80 -2.16
C GLU A 72 -23.56 -11.96 -1.81
N ASN A 73 -23.97 -13.19 -2.09
CA ASN A 73 -23.13 -14.37 -1.86
C ASN A 73 -21.82 -14.32 -2.66
N VAL A 74 -21.89 -13.94 -3.94
CA VAL A 74 -20.68 -13.80 -4.78
C VAL A 74 -19.73 -12.76 -4.20
N ARG A 75 -20.24 -11.60 -3.77
CA ARG A 75 -19.40 -10.56 -3.16
C ARG A 75 -18.73 -11.05 -1.88
N ALA A 76 -19.45 -11.80 -1.04
CA ALA A 76 -18.88 -12.42 0.15
C ALA A 76 -17.77 -13.43 -0.21
N ILE A 77 -18.03 -14.30 -1.19
CA ILE A 77 -17.04 -15.27 -1.68
C ILE A 77 -15.79 -14.57 -2.23
N LEU A 78 -15.95 -13.50 -2.99
CA LEU A 78 -14.83 -12.74 -3.56
C LEU A 78 -14.00 -12.06 -2.46
N SER A 79 -14.64 -11.50 -1.44
CA SER A 79 -13.94 -10.96 -0.27
C SER A 79 -13.12 -12.05 0.43
N ASP A 80 -13.71 -13.23 0.62
CA ASP A 80 -13.04 -14.40 1.21
C ASP A 80 -11.83 -14.85 0.40
N ILE A 81 -11.94 -14.90 -0.95
CA ILE A 81 -10.83 -15.22 -1.84
C ILE A 81 -9.72 -14.19 -1.63
N TYR A 82 -10.07 -12.90 -1.64
CA TYR A 82 -9.11 -11.81 -1.55
C TYR A 82 -8.33 -11.85 -0.22
N THR A 83 -9.02 -11.92 0.92
CA THR A 83 -8.37 -12.02 2.24
C THR A 83 -7.42 -13.22 2.34
N ARG A 84 -7.79 -14.35 1.76
CA ARG A 84 -6.93 -15.56 1.76
C ARG A 84 -5.69 -15.37 0.92
N ARG A 85 -5.83 -14.76 -0.26
CA ARG A 85 -4.71 -14.46 -1.14
C ARG A 85 -3.76 -13.47 -0.52
N GLU A 86 -4.26 -12.40 0.09
CA GLU A 86 -3.44 -11.44 0.82
C GLU A 86 -2.60 -12.12 1.89
N LYS A 87 -3.22 -12.97 2.72
CA LYS A 87 -2.50 -13.73 3.75
C LYS A 87 -1.37 -14.57 3.15
N LYS A 88 -1.64 -15.33 2.09
CA LYS A 88 -0.62 -16.15 1.43
C LYS A 88 0.51 -15.32 0.84
N ILE A 89 0.20 -14.17 0.23
CA ILE A 89 1.20 -13.26 -0.32
C ILE A 89 2.09 -12.68 0.79
N ILE A 90 1.50 -12.31 1.93
CA ILE A 90 2.24 -11.85 3.12
C ILE A 90 3.15 -12.96 3.64
N ASP A 91 2.62 -14.17 3.82
CA ASP A 91 3.40 -15.32 4.30
C ASP A 91 4.56 -15.66 3.35
N MET A 92 4.32 -15.57 2.03
CA MET A 92 5.36 -15.71 1.01
C MET A 92 6.44 -14.62 1.15
N ALA A 93 6.06 -13.36 1.30
CA ALA A 93 7.00 -12.25 1.44
C ALA A 93 7.88 -12.40 2.70
N VAL A 94 7.26 -12.76 3.84
CA VAL A 94 7.98 -13.02 5.09
C VAL A 94 8.98 -14.16 4.92
N ASN A 95 8.59 -15.25 4.26
CA ASN A 95 9.48 -16.38 4.01
C ASN A 95 10.63 -16.02 3.06
N MET A 96 10.37 -15.24 2.01
CA MET A 96 11.39 -14.79 1.06
C MET A 96 12.46 -13.94 1.76
N VAL A 97 12.06 -12.93 2.51
CA VAL A 97 12.99 -12.06 3.24
C VAL A 97 13.76 -12.83 4.32
N ARG A 98 13.12 -13.80 4.99
CA ARG A 98 13.76 -14.63 6.02
C ARG A 98 14.84 -15.56 5.46
N THR A 99 14.59 -16.16 4.30
CA THR A 99 15.48 -17.17 3.70
C THR A 99 16.50 -16.58 2.73
N GLN A 100 16.35 -15.29 2.38
CA GLN A 100 17.17 -14.58 1.37
C GLN A 100 17.30 -15.36 0.05
N SER A 101 16.35 -16.25 -0.22
CA SER A 101 16.43 -17.19 -1.32
C SER A 101 15.58 -16.70 -2.48
N ALA A 102 16.19 -16.61 -3.66
CA ALA A 102 15.51 -16.42 -4.95
C ALA A 102 14.66 -17.64 -5.39
N VAL A 103 14.47 -18.61 -4.49
CA VAL A 103 13.78 -19.89 -4.73
C VAL A 103 12.27 -19.75 -4.54
N VAL A 104 11.78 -18.63 -3.98
CA VAL A 104 10.33 -18.40 -3.86
C VAL A 104 9.77 -18.12 -5.25
N ASP A 105 8.95 -19.04 -5.75
CA ASP A 105 8.29 -18.91 -7.03
C ASP A 105 7.22 -17.81 -7.00
N THR A 106 7.52 -16.66 -7.62
CA THR A 106 6.60 -15.54 -7.76
C THR A 106 5.64 -15.69 -8.94
N SER A 107 5.72 -16.78 -9.72
CA SER A 107 4.91 -16.97 -10.94
C SER A 107 3.41 -17.07 -10.68
N HIS A 108 3.02 -17.42 -9.46
CA HIS A 108 1.63 -17.54 -9.02
C HIS A 108 0.99 -16.21 -8.57
N ILE A 109 1.80 -15.16 -8.39
CA ILE A 109 1.31 -13.84 -8.01
C ILE A 109 0.71 -13.16 -9.25
N HIS A 110 -0.52 -12.69 -9.13
CA HIS A 110 -1.18 -12.02 -10.24
C HIS A 110 -0.55 -10.63 -10.48
N LYS A 111 -0.57 -10.14 -11.73
CA LYS A 111 0.01 -8.82 -12.10
C LYS A 111 -0.48 -7.67 -11.22
N ARG A 112 -1.77 -7.69 -10.84
CA ARG A 112 -2.40 -6.68 -9.96
C ARG A 112 -1.90 -6.77 -8.51
N GLU A 113 -1.46 -7.93 -8.07
CA GLU A 113 -1.00 -8.19 -6.70
C GLU A 113 0.51 -7.95 -6.54
N LYS A 114 1.25 -7.90 -7.66
CA LYS A 114 2.70 -7.71 -7.66
C LYS A 114 3.16 -6.42 -6.94
N PRO A 115 2.54 -5.24 -7.17
CA PRO A 115 2.93 -4.03 -6.45
C PRO A 115 2.76 -4.15 -4.92
N PHE A 116 1.71 -4.86 -4.47
CA PHE A 116 1.49 -5.14 -3.06
C PHE A 116 2.61 -6.02 -2.48
N PHE A 117 2.99 -7.07 -3.19
CA PHE A 117 4.11 -7.94 -2.80
C PHE A 117 5.45 -7.19 -2.76
N ASP A 118 5.78 -6.41 -3.77
CA ASP A 118 7.05 -5.65 -3.85
C ASP A 118 7.15 -4.61 -2.71
N ALA A 119 6.04 -3.96 -2.37
CA ALA A 119 5.97 -3.04 -1.23
C ALA A 119 6.19 -3.78 0.11
N LEU A 120 5.58 -4.96 0.29
CA LEU A 120 5.79 -5.78 1.49
C LEU A 120 7.26 -6.19 1.64
N LEU A 121 7.91 -6.63 0.55
CA LEU A 121 9.34 -6.98 0.58
C LEU A 121 10.19 -5.81 1.07
N SER A 122 9.98 -4.63 0.50
CA SER A 122 10.73 -3.42 0.86
C SER A 122 10.58 -3.08 2.35
N VAL A 123 9.36 -3.13 2.89
CA VAL A 123 9.08 -2.86 4.31
C VAL A 123 9.71 -3.91 5.22
N LEU A 124 9.59 -5.19 4.86
CA LEU A 124 10.13 -6.30 5.64
C LEU A 124 11.66 -6.30 5.65
N GLU A 125 12.30 -6.01 4.52
CA GLU A 125 13.75 -5.87 4.41
C GLU A 125 14.27 -4.69 5.21
N GLN A 126 13.59 -3.53 5.12
CA GLN A 126 13.92 -2.36 5.93
C GLN A 126 13.83 -2.70 7.42
N TYR A 127 12.71 -3.28 7.86
CA TYR A 127 12.50 -3.67 9.26
C TYR A 127 13.57 -4.63 9.77
N ARG A 128 13.96 -5.65 8.97
CA ARG A 128 15.05 -6.56 9.36
C ARG A 128 16.39 -5.85 9.37
N SER A 129 16.71 -5.08 8.35
CA SER A 129 18.00 -4.39 8.28
C SER A 129 18.19 -3.36 9.39
N SER A 130 17.11 -2.71 9.84
CA SER A 130 17.15 -1.75 10.93
C SER A 130 17.15 -2.44 12.29
N THR A 131 16.17 -3.32 12.54
CA THR A 131 15.91 -3.83 13.89
C THR A 131 16.75 -5.05 14.19
N LEU A 132 16.84 -6.00 13.24
CA LEU A 132 17.56 -7.25 13.47
C LEU A 132 19.08 -7.01 13.47
N LYS A 133 19.62 -6.15 12.60
CA LYS A 133 21.06 -5.85 12.63
C LYS A 133 21.47 -5.17 13.93
N ASP A 134 20.65 -4.27 14.45
CA ASP A 134 20.98 -3.54 15.68
C ASP A 134 20.87 -4.43 16.91
N LEU A 135 19.87 -5.33 16.95
CA LEU A 135 19.78 -6.38 17.97
C LEU A 135 20.97 -7.35 17.91
N LEU A 136 21.35 -7.83 16.71
CA LEU A 136 22.46 -8.77 16.55
C LEU A 136 23.84 -8.14 16.81
N THR A 137 23.96 -6.83 16.64
CA THR A 137 25.19 -6.08 16.93
C THR A 137 25.22 -5.47 18.33
N ALA A 138 24.20 -5.75 19.16
CA ALA A 138 24.04 -5.21 20.52
C ALA A 138 24.19 -3.69 20.59
N LYS A 139 23.81 -2.98 19.51
CA LYS A 139 23.70 -1.52 19.54
C LYS A 139 22.32 -1.18 20.09
N GLU A 140 22.28 -0.74 21.34
CA GLU A 140 21.10 -0.06 21.86
C GLU A 140 20.83 1.18 20.99
N ARG A 141 19.68 1.20 20.32
CA ARG A 141 19.13 2.45 19.80
C ARG A 141 18.63 3.28 20.98
N THR A 142 19.53 3.94 21.69
CA THR A 142 19.19 5.13 22.47
C THR A 142 19.01 6.28 21.51
N SER A 143 17.91 6.25 20.77
CA SER A 143 17.34 7.44 20.15
C SER A 143 15.94 7.08 19.69
N GLU A 144 14.96 7.78 20.26
CA GLU A 144 13.72 8.14 19.57
C GLU A 144 14.00 8.41 18.09
N PRO A 145 13.04 8.18 17.18
CA PRO A 145 13.23 8.48 15.78
C PRO A 145 13.65 9.95 15.66
N LYS A 146 14.96 10.18 15.53
CA LYS A 146 15.46 11.34 14.82
C LYS A 146 14.89 11.12 13.44
N GLU A 147 13.72 11.73 13.21
CA GLU A 147 13.27 12.08 11.89
C GLU A 147 14.52 12.40 11.11
N LYS A 148 14.69 11.71 9.99
CA LYS A 148 15.67 12.12 9.00
C LYS A 148 15.34 13.57 8.74
N VAL A 149 16.07 14.48 9.40
CA VAL A 149 16.18 15.86 9.02
C VAL A 149 16.66 15.73 7.60
N LYS A 150 15.71 15.81 6.66
CA LYS A 150 16.00 16.14 5.28
C LYS A 150 16.89 17.34 5.43
N THR A 151 18.18 17.18 5.13
CA THR A 151 19.06 18.34 5.04
C THR A 151 18.33 19.27 4.10
N PRO A 152 17.78 20.40 4.59
CA PRO A 152 17.08 21.30 3.69
C PRO A 152 18.13 21.71 2.67
N GLN A 153 17.78 21.70 1.39
CA GLN A 153 18.51 22.51 0.42
C GLN A 153 18.33 23.96 0.87
N GLY A 154 19.21 24.40 1.75
CA GLY A 154 19.10 25.64 2.47
C GLY A 154 20.38 26.45 2.30
N THR A 155 20.23 27.75 2.47
CA THR A 155 21.34 28.69 2.42
C THR A 155 21.92 28.82 3.82
N LYS A 156 23.26 28.76 3.93
CA LYS A 156 23.93 28.96 5.20
C LYS A 156 23.96 30.46 5.50
N VAL A 157 23.50 30.84 6.69
CA VAL A 157 23.49 32.23 7.14
C VAL A 157 24.14 32.37 8.51
N GLU A 158 24.72 33.52 8.78
CA GLU A 158 25.22 33.98 10.07
C GLU A 158 24.30 35.10 10.58
N PHE A 159 23.70 34.94 11.75
CA PHE A 159 22.78 35.94 12.32
C PHE A 159 23.56 37.12 12.90
N LEU A 160 23.10 38.34 12.63
CA LEU A 160 23.71 39.59 13.10
C LEU A 160 22.93 40.20 14.26
N GLU A 161 21.66 39.82 14.42
CA GLU A 161 20.75 40.24 15.50
C GLU A 161 20.07 39.02 16.13
N ASP A 162 19.44 39.21 17.28
CA ASP A 162 18.60 38.18 17.90
C ASP A 162 17.36 37.93 17.02
N VAL A 163 17.11 36.66 16.71
CA VAL A 163 15.96 36.20 15.92
C VAL A 163 15.19 35.16 16.72
N ASP A 164 13.94 35.49 17.04
CA ASP A 164 13.02 34.57 17.72
C ASP A 164 12.74 33.32 16.89
N THR A 165 12.22 32.29 17.55
CA THR A 165 11.85 31.05 16.88
C THR A 165 10.79 31.29 15.79
N PHE A 166 11.02 30.73 14.60
CA PHE A 166 10.11 30.81 13.46
C PHE A 166 9.95 29.44 12.80
N ILE A 167 8.90 29.28 12.00
CA ILE A 167 8.55 28.03 11.34
C ILE A 167 8.58 28.23 9.82
N ASP A 168 9.12 27.27 9.06
CA ASP A 168 9.11 27.31 7.60
C ASP A 168 7.80 26.79 6.98
N THR A 169 7.72 26.82 5.65
CA THR A 169 6.56 26.32 4.89
C THR A 169 6.31 24.81 5.05
N ASP A 170 7.34 24.06 5.46
CA ASP A 170 7.30 22.62 5.71
C ASP A 170 7.03 22.29 7.18
N LEU A 171 6.68 23.30 8.01
CA LEU A 171 6.44 23.20 9.44
C LEU A 171 7.69 22.85 10.28
N ASN A 172 8.89 23.09 9.77
CA ASN A 172 10.12 22.96 10.54
C ASN A 172 10.38 24.21 11.37
N GLU A 173 10.67 24.00 12.66
CA GLU A 173 10.95 25.06 13.62
C GLU A 173 12.45 25.41 13.63
N PHE A 174 12.77 26.72 13.57
CA PHE A 174 14.12 27.28 13.55
C PHE A 174 14.25 28.36 14.62
N GLY A 175 15.34 28.34 15.38
CA GLY A 175 15.64 29.34 16.39
C GLY A 175 15.24 28.94 17.81
N PRO A 176 15.43 29.83 18.79
CA PRO A 176 15.91 31.21 18.64
C PRO A 176 17.42 31.28 18.31
N PHE A 177 17.85 32.34 17.62
CA PHE A 177 19.24 32.58 17.24
C PHE A 177 19.76 33.90 17.82
N SER A 178 21.04 33.94 18.17
CA SER A 178 21.73 35.13 18.65
C SER A 178 22.79 35.64 17.67
N PRO A 179 23.26 36.90 17.81
CA PRO A 179 24.33 37.45 16.98
C PRO A 179 25.59 36.57 16.98
N GLY A 180 26.01 36.14 15.79
CA GLY A 180 27.15 35.25 15.56
C GLY A 180 26.78 33.77 15.38
N ASP A 181 25.52 33.38 15.59
CA ASP A 181 25.07 32.01 15.30
C ASP A 181 25.01 31.75 13.80
N ALA A 182 25.39 30.55 13.38
CA ALA A 182 25.30 30.14 11.97
C ALA A 182 24.36 28.94 11.80
N ALA A 183 23.35 29.09 10.94
CA ALA A 183 22.39 28.02 10.64
C ALA A 183 22.15 27.87 9.13
N VAL A 184 21.62 26.70 8.74
CA VAL A 184 21.16 26.44 7.38
C VAL A 184 19.64 26.53 7.39
N ILE A 185 19.10 27.52 6.70
CA ILE A 185 17.66 27.79 6.64
C ILE A 185 17.18 27.81 5.18
N PRO A 186 15.88 27.63 4.91
CA PRO A 186 15.34 27.73 3.55
C PRO A 186 15.75 29.04 2.87
N THR A 187 16.09 28.96 1.58
CA THR A 187 16.62 30.11 0.81
C THR A 187 15.68 31.31 0.82
N GLU A 188 14.38 31.08 0.82
CA GLU A 188 13.36 32.12 0.89
C GLU A 188 13.49 32.93 2.19
N ILE A 189 13.66 32.25 3.32
CA ILE A 189 13.83 32.89 4.63
C ILE A 189 15.20 33.56 4.74
N ALA A 190 16.25 32.93 4.20
CA ALA A 190 17.59 33.51 4.17
C ALA A 190 17.63 34.86 3.42
N GLN A 191 16.91 34.97 2.30
CA GLN A 191 16.82 36.21 1.54
C GLN A 191 16.06 37.31 2.29
N ILE A 192 14.99 36.95 3.00
CA ILE A 192 14.23 37.89 3.83
C ILE A 192 15.11 38.43 4.96
N LEU A 193 15.76 37.55 5.72
CA LEU A 193 16.61 37.95 6.85
C LEU A 193 17.84 38.75 6.40
N ALA A 194 18.41 38.43 5.23
CA ALA A 194 19.49 39.21 4.64
C ALA A 194 19.02 40.59 4.13
N GLY A 195 17.81 40.66 3.56
CA GLY A 195 17.20 41.93 3.16
C GLY A 195 16.86 42.85 4.34
N GLU A 196 16.49 42.27 5.48
CA GLU A 196 16.26 42.99 6.73
C GLU A 196 17.54 43.36 7.50
N GLY A 197 18.71 42.89 7.05
CA GLY A 197 19.99 43.11 7.73
C GLY A 197 20.20 42.28 9.00
N LYS A 198 19.30 41.34 9.31
CA LYS A 198 19.34 40.48 10.49
C LYS A 198 20.24 39.27 10.36
N ALA A 199 20.58 38.88 9.12
CA ALA A 199 21.49 37.77 8.86
C ALA A 199 22.35 38.04 7.61
N LYS A 200 23.48 37.36 7.53
CA LYS A 200 24.41 37.42 6.40
C LYS A 200 24.54 36.04 5.77
N ILE A 201 24.31 35.94 4.47
CA ILE A 201 24.51 34.70 3.71
C ILE A 201 26.02 34.41 3.59
N LEU A 202 26.40 33.15 3.84
CA LEU A 202 27.78 32.64 3.75
C LEU A 202 28.05 31.91 2.43
#